data_AF-A0A8S1P200-F1
#
_entry.id   AF-A0A8S1P200-F1
#
_cell.length_a   1.000
_cell.length_b   1.000
_cell.length_c   1.000
_cell.angle_alpha   90.00
_cell.angle_beta   90.00
_cell.angle_gamma   90.00
#
_symmetry.space_group_name_H-M   'P 1'
#
loop_
_entity.id
_entity.type
_entity.pdbx_description
1 polymer ?
#
loop_
_entity_poly.entity_id
_entity_poly.type
_entity_poly.pdbx_seq_one_letter_code
_entity_poly.pdbx_strand_id
1 'polypeptide(L)'
;MQSLKQAQDQLQDRQLNNNRTMRNISDKMDNFFGWQNGYKQDSLIRGIIHGCYHGMWGVLKYMALNGEGSKREFKRAKDQFQRNGRVRE
;
A
#
# COMPACT_ATOMS: atom_id res chain seq x y z
N MET A 1 16.46 6.28 16.69
CA MET A 1 16.74 4.84 16.82
C MET A 1 15.48 3.96 16.77
N GLN A 2 14.35 4.32 17.40
CA GLN A 2 13.12 3.49 17.37
C GLN A 2 12.50 3.33 15.96
N SER A 3 12.59 4.34 15.09
CA SER A 3 12.03 4.31 13.72
C SER A 3 12.76 3.36 12.77
N LEU A 4 14.08 3.24 12.90
CA LEU A 4 14.90 2.30 12.12
C LEU A 4 14.61 0.85 12.50
N LYS A 5 14.46 0.58 13.80
CA LYS A 5 14.07 -0.74 14.30
C LYS A 5 12.69 -1.14 13.80
N GLN A 6 11.71 -0.23 13.87
CA GLN A 6 10.38 -0.46 13.30
C GLN A 6 10.42 -0.72 11.79
N ALA A 7 11.26 -0.01 11.03
CA ALA A 7 11.41 -0.25 9.60
C ALA A 7 12.00 -1.64 9.33
N GLN A 8 13.04 -2.05 10.08
CA GLN A 8 13.62 -3.39 9.96
C GLN A 8 12.61 -4.49 10.33
N ASP A 9 11.87 -4.31 11.42
CA ASP A 9 10.82 -5.25 11.84
C ASP A 9 9.74 -5.38 10.75
N GLN A 10 9.36 -4.27 10.11
CA GLN A 10 8.41 -4.27 9.00
C GLN A 10 8.95 -4.93 7.72
N LEU A 11 10.26 -4.87 7.49
CA LEU A 11 10.91 -5.53 6.36
C LEU A 11 10.99 -7.04 6.56
N GLN A 12 11.17 -7.50 7.80
CA GLN A 12 11.19 -8.93 8.13
C GLN A 12 9.79 -9.52 8.35
N ASP A 13 8.79 -8.70 8.66
CA ASP A 13 7.40 -9.13 8.78
C ASP A 13 6.89 -9.67 7.42
N ARG A 14 6.31 -10.86 7.45
CA ARG A 14 5.72 -11.51 6.27
C ARG A 14 4.34 -10.97 5.93
N GLN A 15 3.71 -10.20 6.82
CA GLN A 15 2.42 -9.57 6.57
C GLN A 15 2.54 -8.33 5.68
N LEU A 16 1.39 -7.78 5.27
CA LEU A 16 1.35 -6.51 4.56
C LEU A 16 1.78 -5.39 5.49
N ASN A 17 2.56 -4.45 4.95
CA ASN A 17 2.90 -3.25 5.67
C ASN A 17 1.64 -2.44 5.92
N ASN A 18 1.33 -2.25 7.20
CA ASN A 18 0.17 -1.49 7.68
C ASN A 18 0.64 -0.28 8.49
N ASN A 19 1.60 0.47 7.95
CA ASN A 19 2.12 1.67 8.61
C ASN A 19 0.98 2.68 8.81
N ARG A 20 0.62 2.90 10.09
CA ARG A 20 -0.47 3.81 10.49
C ARG A 20 -0.25 5.23 9.98
N THR A 21 1.00 5.68 9.86
CA THR A 21 1.33 7.01 9.33
C THR A 21 0.91 7.14 7.87
N MET A 22 1.17 6.12 7.05
CA MET A 22 0.73 6.12 5.65
C MET A 22 -0.78 5.99 5.51
N ARG A 23 -1.43 5.25 6.42
CA ARG A 23 -2.89 5.19 6.48
C ARG A 23 -3.49 6.56 6.77
N ASN A 24 -2.92 7.29 7.72
CA ASN A 24 -3.30 8.68 8.03
C ASN A 24 -3.00 9.65 6.87
N ILE A 25 -1.87 9.50 6.17
CA ILE A 25 -1.55 10.32 4.98
C ILE A 25 -2.56 10.03 3.87
N SER A 26 -2.86 8.75 3.61
CA SER A 26 -3.90 8.36 2.66
C SER A 26 -5.25 8.96 3.06
N ASP A 27 -5.68 8.84 4.32
CA ASP A 27 -6.97 9.36 4.77
C ASP A 27 -7.03 10.90 4.68
N LYS A 28 -5.90 11.60 4.90
CA LYS A 28 -5.79 13.04 4.66
C LYS A 28 -5.90 13.39 3.18
N MET A 29 -5.25 12.62 2.30
CA MET A 29 -5.39 12.81 0.85
C MET A 29 -6.82 12.53 0.40
N ASP A 30 -7.44 11.45 0.89
CA ASP A 30 -8.84 11.14 0.61
C ASP A 30 -9.76 12.31 1.00
N ASN A 31 -9.54 12.90 2.17
CA ASN A 31 -10.30 14.07 2.62
C ASN A 31 -10.01 15.32 1.78
N PHE A 32 -8.75 15.55 1.41
CA PHE A 32 -8.34 16.70 0.61
C PHE A 32 -8.95 16.67 -0.81
N PHE A 33 -8.99 15.49 -1.43
CA PHE A 33 -9.59 15.31 -2.75
C PHE A 33 -11.10 15.06 -2.73
N GLY A 34 -11.75 15.14 -1.55
CA GLY A 34 -13.19 14.96 -1.41
C GLY A 34 -13.69 13.52 -1.65
N TRP A 35 -12.81 12.52 -1.59
CA TRP A 35 -13.14 11.10 -1.79
C TRP A 35 -13.79 10.46 -0.55
N GLN A 36 -14.86 11.07 -0.07
CA GLN A 36 -15.67 10.56 1.04
C GLN A 36 -16.86 9.72 0.52
N ASN A 37 -17.22 8.67 1.26
CA ASN A 37 -18.34 7.73 1.03
C ASN A 37 -18.31 6.91 -0.28
N GLY A 38 -18.30 5.57 -0.18
CA GLY A 38 -18.50 4.62 -1.29
C GLY A 38 -17.39 4.56 -2.35
N TYR A 39 -16.82 5.71 -2.70
CA TYR A 39 -15.81 5.95 -3.73
C TYR A 39 -14.41 5.43 -3.36
N LYS A 40 -14.15 5.11 -2.09
CA LYS A 40 -12.83 4.62 -1.64
C LYS A 40 -12.43 3.30 -2.32
N GLN A 41 -13.39 2.51 -2.80
CA GLN A 41 -13.08 1.27 -3.52
C GLN A 41 -12.84 1.48 -5.02
N ASP A 42 -13.37 2.58 -5.59
CA ASP A 42 -13.37 2.87 -7.03
C ASP A 42 -12.48 4.07 -7.41
N SER A 43 -11.86 4.75 -6.43
CA SER A 43 -10.98 5.90 -6.68
C SER A 43 -9.68 5.46 -7.35
N LEU A 44 -9.54 5.83 -8.63
CA LEU A 44 -8.37 5.56 -9.46
C LEU A 44 -7.07 6.07 -8.83
N ILE A 45 -7.08 7.30 -8.33
CA ILE A 45 -5.89 7.92 -7.75
C ILE A 45 -5.52 7.22 -6.43
N ARG A 46 -6.50 6.81 -5.62
CA ARG A 46 -6.25 6.01 -4.41
C ARG A 46 -5.61 4.67 -4.76
N GLY A 47 -6.13 3.96 -5.76
CA GLY A 47 -5.54 2.68 -6.17
C GLY A 47 -4.12 2.84 -6.72
N ILE A 48 -3.81 3.95 -7.40
CA ILE A 48 -2.42 4.26 -7.83
C ILE A 48 -1.52 4.48 -6.61
N ILE A 49 -1.92 5.33 -5.66
CA ILE A 49 -1.11 5.64 -4.47
C ILE A 49 -0.84 4.37 -3.65
N HIS A 50 -1.89 3.58 -3.38
CA HIS A 50 -1.77 2.34 -2.62
C HIS A 50 -1.00 1.26 -3.41
N GLY A 51 -1.17 1.22 -4.73
CA GLY A 51 -0.41 0.35 -5.64
C GLY A 51 1.09 0.63 -5.57
N CYS A 52 1.49 1.89 -5.72
CA CYS A 52 2.89 2.32 -5.62
C CYS A 52 3.47 2.04 -4.23
N TYR A 53 2.70 2.31 -3.17
CA TYR A 53 3.12 2.06 -1.80
C TYR A 53 3.45 0.58 -1.55
N HIS A 54 2.52 -0.31 -1.88
CA HIS A 54 2.74 -1.75 -1.73
C HIS A 54 3.81 -2.26 -2.71
N GLY A 55 3.92 -1.69 -3.92
CA GLY A 55 5.01 -2.01 -4.85
C GLY A 55 6.39 -1.71 -4.26
N MET A 56 6.56 -0.53 -3.64
CA MET A 56 7.80 -0.15 -2.98
C MET A 56 8.14 -1.08 -1.82
N TRP A 57 7.17 -1.43 -0.96
CA TRP A 57 7.40 -2.39 0.11
C TRP A 57 7.69 -3.81 -0.40
N GLY A 58 7.12 -4.20 -1.54
CA GLY A 58 7.45 -5.45 -2.22
C GLY A 58 8.93 -5.53 -2.60
N VAL A 59 9.47 -4.46 -3.17
CA VAL A 59 10.91 -4.35 -3.51
C VAL A 59 11.77 -4.38 -2.25
N LEU A 60 11.43 -3.57 -1.24
CA LEU A 60 12.24 -3.49 -0.02
C LEU A 60 12.27 -4.82 0.74
N LYS A 61 11.13 -5.53 0.85
CA LYS A 61 11.07 -6.87 1.45
C LYS A 61 11.85 -7.90 0.64
N TYR A 62 11.85 -7.80 -0.69
CA TYR A 62 12.67 -8.66 -1.55
C TYR A 62 14.16 -8.45 -1.28
N MET A 63 14.62 -7.20 -1.24
CA MET A 63 16.01 -6.87 -0.91
C MET A 63 16.42 -7.32 0.50
N ALA A 64 15.46 -7.37 1.44
CA ALA A 64 15.65 -7.89 2.79
C ALA A 64 15.52 -9.43 2.90
N LEU A 65 15.53 -10.16 1.77
CA LEU A 65 15.38 -11.63 1.70
C LEU A 65 14.05 -12.16 2.25
N ASN A 66 13.04 -11.31 2.39
CA ASN A 66 11.68 -11.68 2.80
C ASN A 66 10.79 -11.90 1.56
N GLY A 67 11.03 -13.04 0.88
CA GLY A 67 10.30 -13.39 -0.34
C GLY A 67 8.78 -13.58 -0.14
N GLU A 68 8.35 -14.08 1.02
CA GLU A 68 6.92 -14.27 1.31
C GLU A 68 6.20 -12.91 1.49
N GLY A 69 6.79 -12.01 2.28
CA GLY A 69 6.28 -10.65 2.44
C GLY A 69 6.27 -9.90 1.12
N SER A 70 7.35 -9.99 0.33
CA SER A 70 7.43 -9.37 -1.00
C SER A 70 6.31 -9.82 -1.94
N LYS A 71 6.04 -11.13 -2.04
CA LYS A 71 4.94 -11.66 -2.87
C LYS A 71 3.57 -11.12 -2.46
N ARG A 72 3.32 -11.01 -1.15
CA ARG A 72 2.05 -10.49 -0.62
C ARG A 72 1.88 -9.01 -0.95
N GLU A 73 2.93 -8.22 -0.80
CA GLU A 73 2.94 -6.80 -1.16
C GLU A 73 2.70 -6.59 -2.65
N PHE A 74 3.39 -7.33 -3.52
CA PHE A 74 3.17 -7.23 -4.97
C PHE A 74 1.79 -7.69 -5.39
N LYS A 75 1.24 -8.74 -4.77
CA LYS A 75 -0.15 -9.14 -4.99
C LYS A 75 -1.11 -8.01 -4.63
N ARG A 76 -0.90 -7.37 -3.47
CA ARG A 76 -1.73 -6.24 -3.04
C ARG A 76 -1.59 -5.04 -3.97
N ALA A 77 -0.38 -4.72 -4.40
CA ALA A 77 -0.12 -3.65 -5.38
C ALA A 77 -0.87 -3.90 -6.68
N LYS A 78 -0.79 -5.12 -7.20
CA LYS A 78 -1.56 -5.54 -8.39
C LYS A 78 -3.05 -5.39 -8.19
N ASP A 79 -3.60 -5.86 -7.06
CA ASP A 79 -5.04 -5.72 -6.76
C ASP A 79 -5.47 -4.23 -6.75
N GLN A 80 -4.63 -3.33 -6.22
CA GLN A 80 -4.92 -1.90 -6.19
C GLN A 80 -4.86 -1.25 -7.58
N PHE A 81 -3.90 -1.63 -8.42
CA PHE A 81 -3.83 -1.16 -9.80
C PHE A 81 -4.96 -1.75 -10.67
N GLN A 82 -5.37 -3.00 -10.45
CA GLN A 82 -6.45 -3.63 -11.21
C GLN A 82 -7.82 -3.07 -10.87
N ARG A 83 -8.03 -2.62 -9.63
CA ARG A 83 -9.24 -1.86 -9.25
C ARG A 83 -9.38 -0.57 -10.05
N ASN A 84 -8.27 0.05 -10.46
CA ASN A 84 -8.29 1.23 -11.33
C ASN A 84 -8.65 0.94 -12.79
N GLY A 85 -8.53 -0.31 -13.23
CA GLY A 85 -8.80 -0.73 -14.61
C GLY A 85 -10.23 -1.23 -14.84
N ARG A 86 -10.98 -1.53 -13.78
CA ARG A 86 -12.43 -1.77 -13.87
C ARG A 86 -13.15 -0.43 -13.96
N VAL A 87 -13.03 0.21 -15.11
CA VAL A 87 -14.07 1.15 -15.56
C VAL A 87 -15.38 0.36 -15.49
N ARG A 88 -16.35 0.84 -14.72
CA ARG A 88 -17.69 0.26 -14.65
C ARG A 88 -18.23 0.22 -16.08
N GLU A 89 -18.49 -0.98 -16.61
CA GLU A 89 -19.48 -1.16 -17.69
C GLU A 89 -20.86 -0.71 -17.19
#